data_AF-A0A7W0NWL4-F1
#
_entry.id   AF-A0A7W0NWL4-F1
#
_cell.length_a   1.000
_cell.length_b   1.000
_cell.length_c   1.000
_cell.angle_alpha   90.00
_cell.angle_beta   90.00
_cell.angle_gamma   90.00
#
_symmetry.space_group_name_H-M   'P 1'
#
loop_
_entity.id
_entity.type
_entity.pdbx_description
1 polymer ?
#
loop_
_entity_poly.entity_id
_entity_poly.type
_entity_poly.pdbx_seq_one_letter_code
_entity_poly.pdbx_strand_id
1 'polypeptide(L)'
;MAQTQLQLEKDERSIGDLFTELAAETGTLIRQEVALAQVELTAKATSVGKNIGFLAIGGAVGYAAMLAILAGVILGLSYFMPAWVAAILVGGVVGIAAFVLISSALTEIRKTNITPEETVDSIKEDAQWLKNQLS
;
A
#
# COMPACT_ATOMS: atom_id res chain seq x y z
N MET A 1 79.32 8.55 -2.48
CA MET A 1 78.72 8.16 -3.76
C MET A 1 77.35 7.56 -3.50
N ALA A 2 76.33 8.14 -4.16
CA ALA A 2 75.19 7.43 -4.74
C ALA A 2 74.11 6.76 -3.85
N GLN A 3 73.53 7.44 -2.84
CA GLN A 3 72.20 7.04 -2.32
C GLN A 3 71.34 8.27 -1.97
N THR A 4 70.98 9.04 -3.01
CA THR A 4 69.99 10.15 -2.94
C THR A 4 68.99 10.00 -4.09
N GLN A 5 68.59 8.77 -4.44
CA GLN A 5 67.67 8.58 -5.56
C GLN A 5 66.34 7.97 -5.10
N LEU A 6 65.32 8.81 -5.23
CA LEU A 6 63.95 8.47 -5.63
C LEU A 6 63.01 7.92 -4.57
N GLN A 7 62.83 8.66 -3.47
CA GLN A 7 61.54 8.70 -2.77
C GLN A 7 60.91 10.09 -2.95
N LEU A 8 60.63 10.44 -4.20
CA LEU A 8 59.60 11.41 -4.55
C LEU A 8 58.49 10.61 -5.23
N GLU A 9 57.81 9.79 -4.44
CA GLU A 9 56.45 9.35 -4.76
C GLU A 9 55.58 10.58 -4.59
N LYS A 10 55.60 11.43 -5.62
CA LYS A 10 54.93 12.71 -5.64
C LYS A 10 53.45 12.42 -5.92
N ASP A 11 52.70 12.58 -4.84
CA ASP A 11 51.25 12.71 -4.75
C ASP A 11 50.69 13.68 -5.79
N GLU A 12 50.46 13.19 -7.01
CA GLU A 12 49.69 13.87 -8.04
C GLU A 12 48.50 12.99 -8.41
N ARG A 13 47.57 12.80 -7.44
CA ARG A 13 46.23 12.30 -7.76
C ARG A 13 45.63 13.20 -8.83
N SER A 14 45.32 12.63 -9.98
CA SER A 14 44.74 13.36 -11.10
C SER A 14 43.30 13.78 -10.76
N ILE A 15 42.84 14.92 -11.29
CA ILE A 15 41.41 15.29 -11.24
C ILE A 15 40.54 14.18 -11.85
N GLY A 16 41.09 13.42 -12.80
CA GLY A 16 40.44 12.22 -13.35
C GLY A 16 40.21 11.13 -12.31
N ASP A 17 41.17 10.90 -11.40
CA ASP A 17 41.07 9.88 -10.36
C ASP A 17 39.98 10.23 -9.33
N LEU A 18 39.88 11.51 -8.95
CA LEU A 18 38.82 12.01 -8.06
C LEU A 18 37.42 11.86 -8.68
N PHE A 19 37.32 12.07 -9.99
CA PHE A 19 36.04 11.91 -10.70
C PHE A 19 35.63 10.44 -10.81
N THR A 20 36.60 9.54 -11.06
CA THR A 20 36.37 8.09 -11.04
C THR A 20 35.95 7.60 -9.66
N GLU A 21 36.56 8.12 -8.60
CA GLU A 21 36.23 7.77 -7.21
C GLU A 21 34.84 8.29 -6.81
N LEU A 22 34.51 9.54 -7.12
CA LEU A 22 33.17 10.10 -6.88
C LEU A 22 32.08 9.35 -7.65
N ALA A 23 32.34 8.96 -8.90
CA ALA A 23 31.43 8.15 -9.70
C ALA A 23 31.23 6.74 -9.08
N ALA A 24 32.30 6.14 -8.55
CA ALA A 24 32.24 4.87 -7.86
C ALA A 24 31.47 4.96 -6.51
N GLU A 25 31.69 6.02 -5.74
CA GLU A 25 30.96 6.30 -4.49
C GLU A 25 29.48 6.56 -4.75
N THR A 26 29.16 7.38 -5.74
CA THR A 26 27.76 7.66 -6.14
C THR A 26 27.06 6.39 -6.60
N GLY A 27 27.74 5.55 -7.40
CA GLY A 27 27.22 4.25 -7.80
C GLY A 27 26.99 3.29 -6.61
N THR A 28 27.85 3.38 -5.59
CA THR A 28 27.71 2.62 -4.35
C THR A 28 26.51 3.10 -3.53
N LEU A 29 26.32 4.41 -3.42
CA LEU A 29 25.20 5.02 -2.70
C LEU A 29 23.86 4.67 -3.36
N ILE A 30 23.76 4.74 -4.70
CA ILE A 30 22.55 4.34 -5.43
C ILE A 30 22.23 2.87 -5.17
N ARG A 31 23.23 1.99 -5.20
CA ARG A 31 23.02 0.56 -4.90
C ARG A 31 22.52 0.33 -3.47
N GLN A 32 23.03 1.10 -2.51
CA GLN A 32 22.59 1.04 -1.13
C GLN A 32 21.16 1.53 -0.97
N GLU A 33 20.78 2.64 -1.60
CA GLU A 33 19.43 3.18 -1.54
C GLU A 33 18.41 2.22 -2.16
N VAL A 34 18.76 1.58 -3.28
CA VAL A 34 17.94 0.53 -3.89
C VAL A 34 17.81 -0.68 -2.96
N ALA A 35 18.90 -1.12 -2.33
CA ALA A 35 18.87 -2.22 -1.37
C ALA A 35 18.01 -1.90 -0.14
N LEU A 36 18.12 -0.67 0.37
CA LEU A 36 17.33 -0.19 1.50
C LEU A 36 15.84 -0.10 1.14
N ALA A 37 15.51 0.49 -0.01
CA ALA A 37 14.15 0.56 -0.52
C ALA A 37 13.57 -0.85 -0.72
N GLN A 38 14.35 -1.81 -1.21
CA GLN A 38 13.92 -3.19 -1.34
C GLN A 38 13.56 -3.82 0.01
N VAL A 39 14.39 -3.60 1.04
CA VAL A 39 14.13 -4.08 2.41
C VAL A 39 12.87 -3.45 2.98
N GLU A 40 12.73 -2.13 2.89
CA GLU A 40 11.57 -1.42 3.45
C GLU A 40 10.27 -1.78 2.73
N LEU A 41 10.29 -1.84 1.39
CA LEU A 41 9.15 -2.27 0.59
C LEU A 41 8.75 -3.70 0.92
N THR A 42 9.71 -4.62 1.07
CA THR A 42 9.42 -6.01 1.46
C THR A 42 8.81 -6.07 2.86
N ALA A 43 9.37 -5.35 3.83
CA ALA A 43 8.83 -5.30 5.19
C ALA A 43 7.40 -4.74 5.23
N LYS A 44 7.13 -3.64 4.51
CA LYS A 44 5.78 -3.08 4.38
C LYS A 44 4.84 -4.05 3.68
N ALA A 45 5.26 -4.66 2.57
CA ALA A 45 4.46 -5.61 1.82
C ALA A 45 4.12 -6.86 2.66
N THR A 46 5.06 -7.40 3.43
CA THR A 46 4.82 -8.53 4.34
C THR A 46 3.86 -8.14 5.47
N SER A 47 4.04 -6.97 6.08
CA SER A 47 3.15 -6.48 7.14
C SER A 47 1.71 -6.29 6.64
N VAL A 48 1.54 -5.58 5.52
CA VAL A 48 0.24 -5.37 4.88
C VAL A 48 -0.37 -6.71 4.44
N GLY A 49 0.43 -7.57 3.81
CA GLY A 49 -0.02 -8.90 3.34
C GLY A 49 -0.49 -9.81 4.46
N LYS A 50 0.21 -9.83 5.60
CA LYS A 50 -0.21 -10.57 6.80
C LYS A 50 -1.57 -10.08 7.32
N ASN A 51 -1.77 -8.77 7.40
CA ASN A 51 -3.02 -8.18 7.88
C ASN A 51 -4.19 -8.46 6.92
N ILE A 52 -3.97 -8.35 5.62
CA ILE A 52 -4.95 -8.72 4.59
C ILE A 52 -5.28 -10.22 4.68
N GLY A 53 -4.29 -11.07 4.90
CA GLY A 53 -4.48 -12.52 5.09
C GLY A 53 -5.38 -12.84 6.28
N PHE A 54 -5.12 -12.24 7.44
CA PHE A 54 -6.00 -12.39 8.61
C PHE A 54 -7.39 -11.83 8.40
N LEU A 55 -7.52 -10.69 7.72
CA LEU A 55 -8.82 -10.11 7.39
C LEU A 55 -9.63 -11.03 6.48
N ALA A 56 -9.00 -11.66 5.48
CA ALA A 56 -9.66 -12.61 4.59
C ALA A 56 -10.14 -13.86 5.34
N ILE A 57 -9.27 -14.47 6.16
CA ILE A 57 -9.62 -15.66 6.96
C ILE A 57 -10.71 -15.32 7.99
N GLY A 58 -10.52 -14.23 8.74
CA GLY A 58 -11.49 -13.76 9.73
C GLY A 58 -12.83 -13.42 9.10
N GLY A 59 -12.83 -12.78 7.94
CA GLY A 59 -14.02 -12.51 7.14
C GLY A 59 -14.73 -13.78 6.69
N ALA A 60 -13.99 -14.78 6.20
CA ALA A 60 -14.56 -16.07 5.79
C ALA A 60 -15.18 -16.84 6.98
N VAL A 61 -14.48 -16.90 8.12
CA VAL A 61 -14.97 -17.55 9.34
C VAL A 61 -16.19 -16.80 9.90
N GLY A 62 -16.13 -15.47 9.96
CA GLY A 62 -17.26 -14.64 10.39
C GLY A 62 -18.48 -14.79 9.49
N TYR A 63 -18.27 -14.85 8.17
CA TYR A 63 -19.34 -15.11 7.20
C TYR A 63 -19.98 -16.49 7.42
N ALA A 64 -19.17 -17.54 7.59
CA ALA A 64 -19.67 -18.88 7.88
C ALA A 64 -20.46 -18.94 9.20
N ALA A 65 -19.97 -18.28 10.26
CA ALA A 65 -20.68 -18.17 11.53
C ALA A 65 -22.02 -17.42 11.39
N MET A 66 -22.04 -16.34 10.61
CA MET A 66 -23.27 -15.61 10.30
C MET A 66 -24.29 -16.51 9.58
N LEU A 67 -23.88 -17.27 8.56
CA LEU A 67 -24.76 -18.22 7.87
C LEU A 67 -25.32 -19.28 8.82
N ALA A 68 -24.49 -19.82 9.72
CA ALA A 68 -24.94 -20.79 10.72
C ALA A 68 -25.98 -20.21 11.68
N ILE A 69 -25.78 -18.97 12.14
CA ILE A 69 -26.76 -18.25 12.98
C ILE A 69 -28.07 -18.03 12.22
N LEU A 70 -28.01 -17.55 10.98
CA LEU A 70 -29.21 -17.34 10.15
C LEU A 70 -29.97 -18.64 9.93
N ALA A 71 -29.27 -19.74 9.65
CA ALA A 71 -29.88 -21.06 9.56
C ALA A 71 -30.55 -21.47 10.89
N GLY A 72 -29.88 -21.23 12.02
CA GLY A 72 -30.44 -21.48 13.35
C GLY A 72 -31.73 -20.68 13.62
N VAL A 73 -31.75 -19.39 13.26
CA VAL A 73 -32.95 -18.54 13.40
C VAL A 73 -34.08 -19.05 12.50
N ILE A 74 -33.79 -19.40 11.23
CA ILE A 74 -34.78 -19.94 10.30
C ILE A 74 -35.37 -21.26 10.83
N LEU A 75 -34.52 -22.18 11.29
CA LEU A 75 -34.95 -23.45 11.87
C LEU A 75 -35.77 -23.23 13.14
N GLY A 76 -35.35 -22.29 14.00
CA GLY A 76 -36.09 -21.90 15.20
C GLY A 76 -37.49 -21.34 14.88
N LEU A 77 -37.61 -20.48 13.87
CA LEU A 77 -38.90 -19.97 13.41
C LEU A 77 -39.74 -21.06 12.73
N SER A 78 -39.12 -22.08 12.14
CA SER A 78 -39.83 -23.14 11.43
C SER A 78 -40.71 -24.01 12.34
N TYR A 79 -40.50 -23.95 13.67
CA TYR A 79 -41.43 -24.55 14.64
C TYR A 79 -42.78 -23.82 14.73
N PHE A 80 -42.87 -22.56 14.28
CA PHE A 80 -44.08 -21.74 14.36
C PHE A 80 -44.72 -21.46 13.00
N MET A 81 -43.99 -21.64 11.90
CA MET A 81 -44.45 -21.37 10.53
C MET A 81 -43.72 -22.26 9.51
N PRO A 82 -44.23 -22.40 8.27
CA PRO A 82 -43.53 -23.18 7.25
C PRO A 82 -42.10 -22.66 7.01
N ALA A 83 -41.13 -23.57 6.86
CA ALA A 83 -39.71 -23.24 6.75
C ALA A 83 -39.39 -22.22 5.63
N TRP A 84 -40.13 -22.28 4.51
CA TRP A 84 -39.97 -21.35 3.41
C TRP A 84 -40.41 -19.91 3.78
N VAL A 85 -41.46 -19.76 4.59
CA VAL A 85 -41.92 -18.46 5.09
C VAL A 85 -40.90 -17.88 6.07
N ALA A 86 -40.39 -18.71 6.99
CA ALA A 86 -39.33 -18.32 7.92
C ALA A 86 -38.07 -17.83 7.17
N ALA A 87 -37.64 -18.56 6.15
CA ALA A 87 -36.48 -18.19 5.33
C ALA A 87 -36.69 -16.86 4.60
N ILE A 88 -37.87 -16.62 4.01
CA ILE A 88 -38.19 -15.35 3.34
C ILE A 88 -38.21 -14.19 4.34
N LEU A 89 -38.79 -14.38 5.52
CA LEU A 89 -38.86 -13.35 6.55
C LEU A 89 -37.46 -12.95 7.03
N VAL A 90 -36.65 -13.94 7.44
CA VAL A 90 -35.28 -13.70 7.91
C VAL A 90 -34.43 -13.09 6.79
N GLY A 91 -34.52 -13.65 5.58
CA GLY A 91 -33.82 -13.14 4.40
C GLY A 91 -34.23 -11.71 4.05
N GLY A 92 -35.50 -11.35 4.18
CA GLY A 92 -36.00 -9.99 3.97
C GLY A 92 -35.40 -9.00 4.98
N VAL A 93 -35.40 -9.35 6.27
CA VAL A 93 -34.81 -8.49 7.32
C VAL A 93 -33.31 -8.28 7.10
N VAL A 94 -32.57 -9.37 6.86
CA VAL A 94 -31.12 -9.31 6.60
C VAL A 94 -30.84 -8.55 5.29
N GLY A 95 -31.65 -8.74 4.26
CA GLY A 95 -31.53 -8.05 2.98
C GLY A 95 -31.72 -6.55 3.11
N ILE A 96 -32.69 -6.09 3.90
CA ILE A 96 -32.87 -4.66 4.20
C ILE A 96 -31.66 -4.10 4.94
N ALA A 97 -31.17 -4.80 5.97
CA ALA A 97 -29.98 -4.38 6.69
C ALA A 97 -28.75 -4.28 5.77
N ALA A 98 -28.55 -5.27 4.90
CA ALA A 98 -27.48 -5.27 3.91
C ALA A 98 -27.61 -4.09 2.93
N PHE A 99 -28.82 -3.83 2.42
CA PHE A 99 -29.08 -2.70 1.53
C PHE A 99 -28.72 -1.36 2.18
N VAL A 100 -29.09 -1.15 3.44
CA VAL A 100 -28.76 0.07 4.18
C VAL A 100 -27.25 0.21 4.33
N LEU A 101 -26.56 -0.84 4.81
CA LEU A 101 -25.11 -0.82 5.02
C LEU A 101 -24.34 -0.54 3.73
N ILE A 102 -24.70 -1.22 2.63
CA ILE A 102 -24.07 -1.02 1.32
C ILE A 102 -24.32 0.40 0.82
N SER A 103 -25.56 0.89 0.95
CA SER A 103 -25.92 2.24 0.50
C SER A 103 -25.19 3.32 1.30
N SER A 104 -25.05 3.15 2.61
CA SER A 104 -24.25 4.03 3.46
C SER A 104 -22.77 4.02 3.08
N ALA A 105 -22.18 2.85 2.88
CA ALA A 105 -20.78 2.72 2.47
C ALA A 105 -20.53 3.39 1.10
N LEU A 106 -21.40 3.13 0.12
CA LEU A 106 -21.31 3.77 -1.20
C LEU A 106 -21.49 5.29 -1.12
N THR A 107 -22.36 5.76 -0.24
CA THR A 107 -22.56 7.20 -0.04
C THR A 107 -21.30 7.84 0.52
N GLU A 108 -20.64 7.20 1.48
CA GLU A 108 -19.42 7.72 2.10
C GLU A 108 -18.25 7.73 1.12
N ILE A 109 -18.04 6.63 0.39
CA ILE A 109 -16.99 6.53 -0.64
C ILE A 109 -17.16 7.62 -1.71
N ARG A 110 -18.40 7.95 -2.09
CA ARG A 110 -18.68 9.01 -3.06
C ARG A 110 -18.42 10.42 -2.53
N LYS A 111 -18.47 10.62 -1.20
CA LYS A 111 -18.18 11.91 -0.57
C LYS A 111 -16.69 12.12 -0.33
N THR A 112 -15.92 11.04 -0.22
CA THR A 112 -14.48 11.14 -0.04
C THR A 112 -13.83 11.52 -1.36
N ASN A 113 -13.21 12.70 -1.44
CA ASN A 113 -12.38 13.05 -2.58
C ASN A 113 -11.08 12.24 -2.46
N ILE A 114 -10.97 11.13 -3.21
CA ILE A 114 -9.78 10.25 -3.19
C ILE A 114 -8.57 10.93 -3.87
N THR A 115 -8.79 12.06 -4.52
CA THR A 115 -7.74 12.87 -5.13
C THR A 115 -6.88 13.53 -4.03
N PRO A 116 -5.56 13.28 -3.96
CA PRO A 116 -4.68 14.01 -3.05
C PRO A 116 -4.49 15.44 -3.59
N GLU A 117 -5.33 16.38 -3.12
CA GLU A 117 -5.39 17.75 -3.63
C GLU A 117 -4.02 18.44 -3.57
N GLU A 118 -3.32 18.33 -2.43
CA GLU A 118 -1.97 18.88 -2.22
C GLU A 118 -0.93 18.37 -3.24
N THR A 119 -0.95 17.07 -3.54
CA THR A 119 -0.01 16.46 -4.51
C THR A 119 -0.35 16.86 -5.93
N VAL A 120 -1.63 16.99 -6.25
CA VAL A 120 -2.08 17.45 -7.57
C VAL A 120 -1.71 18.92 -7.77
N ASP A 121 -1.83 19.75 -6.74
CA ASP A 121 -1.50 21.17 -6.81
C ASP A 121 0.00 21.40 -6.88
N SER A 122 0.83 20.64 -6.15
CA SER A 122 2.29 20.70 -6.30
C SER A 122 2.75 20.35 -7.72
N ILE A 123 2.15 19.31 -8.34
CA ILE A 123 2.47 18.92 -9.72
C ILE A 123 2.04 20.02 -10.73
N LYS A 124 0.91 20.70 -10.49
CA LYS A 124 0.47 21.82 -11.35
C LYS A 124 1.42 23.01 -11.23
N GLU A 125 1.87 23.33 -10.03
CA GLU A 125 2.81 24.42 -9.77
C GLU A 125 4.16 24.15 -10.44
N ASP A 126 4.69 22.94 -10.30
CA ASP A 126 5.91 22.49 -10.99
C ASP A 126 5.78 22.57 -12.52
N ALA A 127 4.62 22.15 -13.06
CA ALA A 127 4.35 22.25 -14.50
C ALA A 127 4.24 23.69 -14.99
N GLN A 128 3.66 24.60 -14.19
CA GLN A 128 3.59 26.02 -14.52
C GLN A 128 4.97 26.68 -14.45
N TRP A 129 5.78 26.35 -13.45
CA TRP A 129 7.15 26.83 -13.33
C TRP A 129 7.99 26.43 -14.55
N LEU A 130 7.92 25.15 -14.96
CA LEU A 130 8.61 24.67 -16.16
C LEU A 130 8.16 25.39 -17.43
N LYS A 131 6.86 25.67 -17.57
CA LYS A 131 6.31 26.36 -18.74
C LYS A 131 6.80 27.81 -18.84
N ASN A 132 6.90 28.51 -17.71
CA ASN A 132 7.39 29.88 -17.65
C ASN A 132 8.89 29.98 -17.91
N GLN A 133 9.65 28.94 -17.59
CA GLN A 133 11.10 28.89 -17.83
C GLN A 133 11.45 28.64 -19.32
N LEU A 134 10.54 27.99 -20.07
CA LEU A 134 10.72 27.60 -21.47
C LEU A 134 10.10 28.61 -22.48
N SER A 135 9.35 29.60 -22.00
CA SER A 135 8.77 30.70 -22.79
C SER A 135 9.59 31.98 -22.66
#